data_AF-A0A1H8ELW7-F1
#
_entry.id   AF-A0A1H8ELW7-F1
#
_cell.length_a   1.000
_cell.length_b   1.000
_cell.length_c   1.000
_cell.angle_alpha   90.00
_cell.angle_beta   90.00
_cell.angle_gamma   90.00
#
_symmetry.space_group_name_H-M   'P 1'
#
loop_
_entity.id
_entity.type
_entity.pdbx_description
1 polymer ?
#
loop_
_entity_poly.entity_id
_entity_poly.type
_entity_poly.pdbx_seq_one_letter_code
_entity_poly.pdbx_strand_id
1 'polypeptide(L)'
;MAEASTLCRLPHRNKHVRGFTYVSLIIVVAIVGLVAASAIKLGSVLQRSRAEQELLDIGAAFSDALKSYADATPQGMPPQPPSLQDLLKDPRFPGTRRHLRKIFVDPMTGKSEWGIVYRGDKIGVLAVFSLSDAKPVKIGNFPARYSGFEGKSHISDWKFAIEAAAPPGQTVAHLQQNTSPAPSDSGAPNMTAPVVHEEEAPAPPPPSEEPAPTAEQPPPPEPEKPAQNE
;
A
#
# COMPACT_ATOMS: atom_id res chain seq x y z
N MET A 1 14.25 63.38 -84.08
CA MET A 1 14.31 61.92 -84.33
C MET A 1 14.26 61.26 -82.97
N ALA A 2 13.21 60.48 -82.72
CA ALA A 2 12.77 60.07 -81.38
C ALA A 2 13.63 58.94 -80.79
N GLU A 3 13.96 59.09 -79.51
CA GLU A 3 14.66 58.12 -78.67
C GLU A 3 13.76 56.96 -78.21
N ALA A 4 14.48 55.90 -77.85
CA ALA A 4 14.04 54.57 -77.46
C ALA A 4 13.12 54.51 -76.23
N SER A 5 12.34 53.43 -76.15
CA SER A 5 11.97 52.78 -74.87
C SER A 5 11.48 51.37 -75.12
N THR A 6 12.42 50.46 -75.31
CA THR A 6 12.21 49.01 -75.25
C THR A 6 11.95 48.64 -73.78
N LEU A 7 10.69 48.48 -73.41
CA LEU A 7 10.32 47.97 -72.08
C LEU A 7 10.54 46.46 -72.03
N CYS A 8 11.69 46.05 -71.49
CA CYS A 8 11.95 44.70 -71.02
C CYS A 8 10.97 44.34 -69.90
N ARG A 9 9.98 43.50 -70.18
CA ARG A 9 9.12 42.87 -69.17
C ARG A 9 9.82 41.63 -68.63
N LEU A 10 10.34 41.71 -67.41
CA LEU A 10 10.96 40.57 -66.72
C LEU A 10 9.88 39.59 -66.21
N PRO A 11 10.05 38.27 -66.42
CA PRO A 11 9.17 37.27 -65.82
C PRO A 11 9.47 37.14 -64.32
N HIS A 12 8.44 37.30 -63.50
CA HIS A 12 8.50 37.06 -62.06
C HIS A 12 8.55 35.54 -61.81
N ARG A 13 9.74 35.00 -61.53
CA ARG A 13 9.93 33.59 -61.16
C ARG A 13 9.48 33.39 -59.72
N ASN A 14 8.26 32.88 -59.54
CA ASN A 14 7.80 32.37 -58.25
C ASN A 14 8.60 31.11 -57.88
N LYS A 15 9.53 31.27 -56.94
CA LYS A 15 10.27 30.16 -56.32
C LYS A 15 9.35 29.50 -55.31
N HIS A 16 8.69 28.41 -55.70
CA HIS A 16 8.00 27.57 -54.73
C HIS A 16 9.04 26.88 -53.84
N VAL A 17 9.08 27.27 -52.57
CA VAL A 17 9.88 26.64 -51.52
C VAL A 17 9.24 25.27 -51.21
N ARG A 18 9.84 24.19 -51.72
CA ARG A 18 9.33 22.80 -51.58
C ARG A 18 9.89 22.05 -50.34
N GLY A 19 10.62 22.73 -49.46
CA GLY A 19 11.27 22.11 -48.29
C GLY A 19 10.52 22.23 -46.96
N PHE A 20 9.63 23.22 -46.81
CA PHE A 20 8.98 23.50 -45.52
C PHE A 20 7.94 22.43 -45.14
N THR A 21 7.25 21.84 -46.11
CA THR A 21 6.27 20.78 -45.87
C THR A 21 6.90 19.53 -45.25
N TYR A 22 8.12 19.19 -45.66
CA TYR A 22 8.85 18.05 -45.11
C TYR A 22 9.27 18.29 -43.65
N VAL A 23 9.76 19.51 -43.34
CA VAL A 23 10.09 19.92 -41.97
C VAL A 23 8.85 19.91 -41.08
N SER A 24 7.73 20.48 -41.56
CA SER A 24 6.46 20.46 -40.84
C SER A 24 5.97 19.03 -40.57
N LEU A 25 6.10 18.12 -41.54
CA LEU A 25 5.69 16.72 -41.40
C LEU A 25 6.55 15.99 -40.36
N ILE A 26 7.88 16.18 -40.37
CA ILE A 26 8.77 15.61 -39.35
C ILE A 26 8.41 16.13 -37.95
N ILE A 27 8.13 17.44 -37.81
CA ILE A 27 7.72 18.02 -36.54
C ILE A 27 6.40 17.43 -36.06
N VAL A 28 5.40 17.28 -36.94
CA VAL A 28 4.11 16.67 -36.58
C VAL A 28 4.30 15.22 -36.14
N VAL A 29 5.07 14.42 -36.88
CA VAL A 29 5.37 13.03 -36.50
C VAL A 29 6.12 12.98 -35.17
N ALA A 30 7.06 13.88 -34.93
CA ALA A 30 7.78 13.98 -33.66
C ALA A 30 6.85 14.33 -32.49
N ILE A 31 5.91 15.26 -32.67
CA ILE A 31 4.91 15.63 -31.66
C ILE A 31 3.98 14.44 -31.37
N VAL A 32 3.48 13.76 -32.40
CA VAL A 32 2.63 12.57 -32.24
C VAL A 32 3.37 11.46 -31.49
N GLY A 33 4.64 11.22 -31.83
CA GLY A 33 5.49 10.26 -31.12
C GLY A 33 5.68 10.60 -29.64
N LEU A 34 5.91 11.88 -29.32
CA LEU A 34 6.08 12.35 -27.95
C LEU A 34 4.78 12.20 -27.12
N VAL A 35 3.63 12.55 -27.70
CA VAL A 35 2.33 12.40 -27.03
C VAL A 35 2.02 10.92 -26.78
N ALA A 36 2.23 10.04 -27.76
CA ALA A 36 1.97 8.61 -27.61
C ALA A 36 2.83 7.96 -26.51
N ALA A 37 4.10 8.35 -26.38
CA ALA A 37 4.99 7.82 -25.34
C ALA A 37 4.52 8.15 -23.90
N SER A 38 3.81 9.27 -23.70
CA SER A 38 3.34 9.69 -22.38
C SER A 38 2.20 8.84 -21.82
N ALA A 39 1.36 8.25 -22.68
CA ALA A 39 0.13 7.54 -22.29
C ALA A 39 0.38 6.18 -21.61
N ILE A 40 1.55 5.56 -21.80
CA ILE A 40 1.83 4.17 -21.40
C ILE A 40 1.89 4.00 -19.88
N LYS A 41 2.30 5.03 -19.13
CA LYS A 41 2.57 4.92 -17.68
C LYS A 41 1.31 4.78 -16.81
N LEU A 42 0.13 5.17 -17.29
CA LEU A 42 -1.12 5.12 -16.50
C LEU A 42 -1.64 3.69 -16.30
N GLY A 43 -1.29 2.74 -17.18
CA GLY A 43 -1.82 1.39 -17.13
C GLY A 43 -1.38 0.59 -15.90
N SER A 44 -0.13 0.78 -15.43
CA SER A 44 0.43 0.00 -14.33
C SER A 44 -0.23 0.29 -12.97
N VAL A 45 -0.56 1.55 -12.70
CA VAL A 45 -1.25 1.96 -11.47
C VAL A 45 -2.67 1.40 -11.45
N LEU A 46 -3.38 1.46 -12.58
CA LEU A 46 -4.73 0.93 -12.69
C LEU A 46 -4.75 -0.60 -12.51
N GLN A 47 -3.79 -1.31 -13.10
CA GLN A 47 -3.66 -2.75 -12.92
C GLN A 47 -3.40 -3.12 -11.46
N ARG A 48 -2.50 -2.40 -10.77
CA ARG A 48 -2.21 -2.61 -9.35
C ARG A 48 -3.43 -2.35 -8.47
N SER A 49 -4.17 -1.28 -8.73
CA SER A 49 -5.41 -0.98 -7.99
C SER A 49 -6.46 -2.08 -8.18
N ARG A 50 -6.56 -2.68 -9.37
CA ARG A 50 -7.47 -3.81 -9.62
C ARG A 50 -7.04 -5.08 -8.88
N ALA A 51 -5.74 -5.39 -8.90
CA ALA A 51 -5.19 -6.52 -8.15
C ALA A 51 -5.43 -6.36 -6.63
N GLU A 52 -5.28 -5.16 -6.08
CA GLU A 52 -5.59 -4.87 -4.67
C GLU A 52 -7.09 -5.01 -4.36
N GLN A 53 -7.96 -4.58 -5.26
CA GLN A 53 -9.40 -4.77 -5.07
C GLN A 53 -9.78 -6.26 -5.09
N GLU A 54 -9.24 -7.01 -6.05
CA GLU A 54 -9.42 -8.47 -6.11
C GLU A 54 -8.87 -9.16 -4.85
N LEU A 55 -7.75 -8.69 -4.30
CA LEU A 55 -7.20 -9.19 -3.04
C LEU A 55 -8.19 -8.99 -1.88
N LEU A 56 -8.85 -7.84 -1.79
CA LEU A 56 -9.86 -7.58 -0.75
C LEU A 56 -11.11 -8.44 -0.91
N ASP A 57 -11.51 -8.74 -2.14
CA ASP A 57 -12.64 -9.63 -2.45
C ASP A 57 -12.30 -11.09 -2.11
N ILE A 58 -11.09 -11.55 -2.46
CA ILE A 58 -10.58 -12.87 -2.07
C ILE A 58 -10.46 -12.97 -0.55
N GLY A 59 -9.95 -11.92 0.10
CA GLY A 59 -9.89 -11.81 1.55
C GLY A 59 -11.26 -11.88 2.22
N ALA A 60 -12.30 -11.36 1.57
CA ALA A 60 -13.68 -11.48 2.03
C ALA A 60 -14.13 -12.95 1.98
N ALA A 61 -13.84 -13.64 0.87
CA ALA A 61 -14.15 -15.07 0.75
C ALA A 61 -13.43 -15.92 1.80
N PHE A 62 -12.16 -15.60 2.15
CA PHE A 62 -11.44 -16.30 3.21
C PHE A 62 -12.03 -16.02 4.60
N SER A 63 -12.28 -14.76 4.94
CA SER A 63 -12.89 -14.40 6.23
C SER A 63 -14.29 -14.99 6.40
N ASP A 64 -15.11 -14.98 5.34
CA ASP A 64 -16.43 -15.60 5.33
C ASP A 64 -16.34 -17.14 5.47
N ALA A 65 -15.34 -17.78 4.85
CA ALA A 65 -15.12 -19.22 4.99
C ALA A 65 -14.68 -19.59 6.41
N LEU A 66 -13.76 -18.81 7.01
CA LEU A 66 -13.33 -19.00 8.40
C LEU A 66 -14.52 -18.82 9.36
N LYS A 67 -15.37 -17.82 9.11
CA LYS A 67 -16.60 -17.59 9.89
C LYS A 67 -17.56 -18.77 9.76
N SER A 68 -17.82 -19.21 8.53
CA SER A 68 -18.70 -20.34 8.25
C SER A 68 -18.20 -21.65 8.89
N TYR A 69 -16.88 -21.86 8.95
CA TYR A 69 -16.28 -23.00 9.65
C TYR A 69 -16.49 -22.91 11.17
N ALA A 70 -16.27 -21.73 11.75
CA ALA A 70 -16.51 -21.48 13.16
C ALA A 70 -17.98 -21.69 13.53
N ASP A 71 -18.91 -21.18 12.71
CA ASP A 71 -20.36 -21.30 12.92
C ASP A 71 -20.86 -22.76 12.77
N ALA A 72 -20.20 -23.56 11.93
CA ALA A 72 -20.51 -24.98 11.78
C ALA A 72 -19.91 -25.87 12.89
N THR A 73 -19.01 -25.31 13.72
CA THR A 73 -18.32 -26.08 14.76
C THR A 73 -19.25 -26.34 15.96
N PRO A 74 -19.49 -27.61 16.35
CA PRO A 74 -20.23 -27.91 17.57
C PRO A 74 -19.51 -27.41 18.82
N GLN A 75 -20.29 -27.09 19.86
CA GLN A 75 -19.75 -26.65 21.15
C GLN A 75 -18.78 -27.70 21.73
N GLY A 76 -17.60 -27.25 22.15
CA GLY A 76 -16.54 -28.11 22.72
C GLY A 76 -15.38 -28.46 21.77
N MET A 77 -15.46 -28.11 20.49
CA MET A 77 -14.38 -28.28 19.52
C MET A 77 -13.75 -26.92 19.14
N PRO A 78 -12.45 -26.83 18.78
CA PRO A 78 -11.85 -25.57 18.33
C PRO A 78 -12.57 -25.01 17.08
N PRO A 79 -13.02 -23.74 17.12
CA PRO A 79 -13.75 -23.11 16.01
C PRO A 79 -12.84 -22.69 14.84
N GLN A 80 -11.51 -22.82 14.99
CA GLN A 80 -10.55 -22.50 13.93
C GLN A 80 -10.15 -23.79 13.20
N PRO A 81 -10.09 -23.76 11.86
CA PRO A 81 -9.58 -24.90 11.11
C PRO A 81 -8.07 -25.04 11.34
N PRO A 82 -7.51 -26.26 11.41
CA PRO A 82 -6.08 -26.47 11.56
C PRO A 82 -5.29 -26.06 10.31
N SER A 83 -5.91 -26.15 9.12
CA SER A 83 -5.28 -25.82 7.83
C SER A 83 -6.26 -25.09 6.89
N LEU A 84 -5.74 -24.46 5.83
CA LEU A 84 -6.59 -23.91 4.77
C LEU A 84 -7.28 -24.99 3.94
N GLN A 85 -6.72 -26.20 3.88
CA GLN A 85 -7.31 -27.32 3.17
C GLN A 85 -8.60 -27.79 3.83
N ASP A 86 -8.72 -27.64 5.15
CA ASP A 86 -9.93 -27.97 5.90
C ASP A 86 -11.10 -27.03 5.56
N LEU A 87 -10.83 -25.82 5.05
CA LEU A 87 -11.88 -24.93 4.53
C LEU A 87 -12.47 -25.45 3.22
N LEU A 88 -11.69 -26.17 2.40
CA LEU A 88 -12.18 -26.79 1.18
C LEU A 88 -13.04 -28.01 1.46
N LYS A 89 -12.62 -28.83 2.41
CA LYS A 89 -13.28 -30.09 2.78
C LYS A 89 -13.15 -30.29 4.28
N ASP A 90 -14.24 -30.02 4.99
CA ASP A 90 -14.27 -30.22 6.43
C ASP A 90 -14.34 -31.74 6.76
N PRO A 91 -13.34 -32.32 7.45
CA PRO A 91 -13.34 -33.74 7.82
C PRO A 91 -14.31 -34.08 8.96
N ARG A 92 -14.87 -33.09 9.65
CA ARG A 92 -15.75 -33.31 10.82
C ARG A 92 -17.13 -33.83 10.45
N PHE A 93 -17.55 -33.63 9.21
CA PHE A 93 -18.85 -34.09 8.73
C PHE A 93 -18.69 -35.33 7.86
N PRO A 94 -19.60 -36.33 7.96
CA PRO A 94 -19.56 -37.53 7.13
C PRO A 94 -19.85 -37.26 5.64
N GLY A 95 -20.28 -36.05 5.29
CA GLY A 95 -20.45 -35.57 3.91
C GLY A 95 -19.45 -34.49 3.53
N THR A 96 -19.33 -34.18 2.23
CA THR A 96 -18.44 -33.11 1.76
C THR A 96 -19.07 -31.74 2.08
N ARG A 97 -18.65 -31.14 3.20
CA ARG A 97 -18.97 -29.75 3.54
C ARG A 97 -17.81 -28.85 3.13
N ARG A 98 -18.08 -27.83 2.30
CA ARG A 98 -17.08 -26.90 1.77
C ARG A 98 -17.42 -25.49 2.25
N HIS A 99 -16.49 -24.84 2.93
CA HIS A 99 -16.62 -23.44 3.35
C HIS A 99 -15.99 -22.50 2.31
N LEU A 100 -14.98 -23.00 1.59
CA LEU A 100 -14.30 -22.30 0.51
C LEU A 100 -14.40 -23.11 -0.79
N ARG A 101 -14.65 -22.42 -1.91
CA ARG A 101 -14.80 -23.07 -3.22
C ARG A 101 -13.48 -23.62 -3.75
N LYS A 102 -12.39 -22.84 -3.63
CA LYS A 102 -11.04 -23.17 -4.06
C LYS A 102 -10.03 -22.35 -3.24
N ILE A 103 -8.78 -22.79 -3.13
CA ILE A 103 -7.72 -21.88 -2.71
C ILE A 103 -7.49 -20.89 -3.85
N PHE A 104 -7.69 -19.61 -3.57
CA PHE A 104 -7.49 -18.55 -4.56
C PHE A 104 -6.00 -18.32 -4.83
N VAL A 105 -5.70 -17.80 -6.01
CA VAL A 105 -4.37 -17.30 -6.34
C VAL A 105 -4.28 -15.87 -5.82
N ASP A 106 -3.20 -15.53 -5.15
CA ASP A 106 -2.92 -14.17 -4.73
C ASP A 106 -2.65 -13.30 -5.97
N PRO A 107 -3.46 -12.27 -6.24
CA PRO A 107 -3.33 -11.42 -7.42
C PRO A 107 -2.05 -10.56 -7.41
N MET A 108 -1.40 -10.38 -6.25
CA MET A 108 -0.17 -9.61 -6.13
C MET A 108 1.07 -10.46 -6.42
N THR A 109 1.09 -11.73 -6.00
CA THR A 109 2.24 -12.64 -6.20
C THR A 109 2.06 -13.60 -7.38
N GLY A 110 0.82 -13.80 -7.84
CA GLY A 110 0.47 -14.77 -8.88
C GLY A 110 0.55 -16.23 -8.42
N LYS A 111 0.67 -16.48 -7.10
CA LYS A 111 0.81 -17.82 -6.52
C LYS A 111 -0.39 -18.17 -5.65
N SER A 112 -0.68 -19.46 -5.49
CA SER A 112 -1.70 -19.94 -4.53
C SER A 112 -1.15 -20.11 -3.10
N GLU A 113 -0.03 -19.47 -2.79
CA GLU A 113 0.65 -19.52 -1.50
C GLU A 113 0.21 -18.31 -0.67
N TRP A 114 -0.26 -18.56 0.55
CA TRP A 114 -0.78 -17.53 1.44
C TRP A 114 -0.05 -17.57 2.77
N GLY A 115 0.17 -16.39 3.35
CA GLY A 115 0.59 -16.24 4.73
C GLY A 115 -0.55 -16.59 5.68
N ILE A 116 -0.25 -17.31 6.76
CA ILE A 116 -1.24 -17.79 7.72
C ILE A 116 -0.84 -17.32 9.12
N VAL A 117 -1.78 -16.73 9.83
CA VAL A 117 -1.66 -16.39 11.25
C VAL A 117 -2.36 -17.47 12.06
N TYR A 118 -1.63 -18.13 12.95
CA TYR A 118 -2.15 -19.20 13.81
C TYR A 118 -2.42 -18.70 15.24
N ARG A 119 -3.24 -19.46 16.00
CA ARG A 119 -3.58 -19.10 17.39
C ARG A 119 -2.43 -19.35 18.37
N GLY A 120 -1.68 -20.41 18.10
CA GLY A 120 -0.56 -20.87 18.92
C GLY A 120 0.49 -21.51 18.02
N ASP A 121 1.02 -22.67 18.41
CA ASP A 121 2.09 -23.41 17.72
C ASP A 121 1.63 -24.05 16.40
N LYS A 122 1.14 -23.23 15.46
CA LYS A 122 0.66 -23.61 14.12
C LYS A 122 -0.65 -24.40 14.08
N ILE A 123 -1.45 -24.28 15.14
CA ILE A 123 -2.77 -24.90 15.21
C ILE A 123 -3.83 -23.79 15.24
N GLY A 124 -4.82 -23.93 14.36
CA GLY A 124 -5.96 -23.01 14.27
C GLY A 124 -5.62 -21.74 13.49
N VAL A 125 -6.05 -21.67 12.23
CA VAL A 125 -5.94 -20.49 11.38
C VAL A 125 -6.85 -19.38 11.91
N LEU A 126 -6.26 -18.25 12.30
CA LEU A 126 -6.99 -17.03 12.68
C LEU A 126 -7.20 -16.10 11.49
N ALA A 127 -6.14 -15.90 10.70
CA ALA A 127 -6.13 -14.96 9.61
C ALA A 127 -5.26 -15.45 8.46
N VAL A 128 -5.57 -14.94 7.28
CA VAL A 128 -4.81 -15.16 6.05
C VAL A 128 -4.32 -13.82 5.53
N PHE A 129 -3.12 -13.76 4.95
CA PHE A 129 -2.57 -12.54 4.36
C PHE A 129 -1.74 -12.86 3.12
N SER A 130 -1.58 -11.88 2.22
CA SER A 130 -0.72 -12.02 1.03
C SER A 130 0.76 -11.96 1.42
N LEU A 131 1.61 -12.69 0.71
CA LEU A 131 3.06 -12.68 0.93
C LEU A 131 3.78 -11.50 0.23
N SER A 132 3.02 -10.54 -0.32
CA SER A 132 3.58 -9.41 -1.05
C SER A 132 3.98 -8.27 -0.11
N ASP A 133 5.25 -7.84 -0.20
CA ASP A 133 5.76 -6.62 0.45
C ASP A 133 5.57 -5.36 -0.42
N ALA A 134 4.62 -5.42 -1.37
CA ALA A 134 4.26 -4.25 -2.15
C ALA A 134 3.58 -3.19 -1.27
N LYS A 135 3.91 -1.91 -1.51
CA LYS A 135 3.18 -0.79 -0.89
C LYS A 135 1.72 -0.71 -1.40
N PRO A 136 0.69 -0.63 -0.53
CA PRO A 136 -0.68 -0.48 -1.00
C PRO A 136 -0.93 0.84 -1.73
N VAL A 137 -1.73 0.78 -2.79
CA VAL A 137 -2.33 1.95 -3.46
C VAL A 137 -3.54 2.43 -2.65
N LYS A 138 -4.33 1.51 -2.10
CA LYS A 138 -5.45 1.85 -1.21
C LYS A 138 -4.97 2.11 0.21
N ILE A 139 -5.11 3.35 0.66
CA ILE A 139 -4.68 3.80 2.00
C ILE A 139 -5.84 4.01 2.99
N GLY A 140 -7.07 4.14 2.50
CA GLY A 140 -8.24 4.46 3.31
C GLY A 140 -9.57 4.12 2.64
N ASN A 141 -10.67 4.49 3.31
CA ASN A 141 -12.03 4.21 2.89
C ASN A 141 -12.24 2.70 2.70
N PHE A 142 -11.78 1.92 3.67
CA PHE A 142 -12.03 0.49 3.70
C PHE A 142 -13.42 0.21 4.25
N PRO A 143 -14.07 -0.88 3.82
CA PRO A 143 -15.25 -1.40 4.50
C PRO A 143 -14.99 -1.61 6.00
N ALA A 144 -16.02 -1.53 6.84
CA ALA A 144 -15.88 -1.65 8.30
C ALA A 144 -15.13 -2.93 8.73
N ARG A 145 -15.30 -4.01 7.98
CA ARG A 145 -14.60 -5.29 8.20
C ARG A 145 -13.09 -5.24 7.92
N TYR A 146 -12.54 -4.14 7.44
CA TYR A 146 -11.12 -3.95 7.08
C TYR A 146 -10.57 -2.64 7.64
N SER A 147 -11.19 -2.06 8.67
CA SER A 147 -10.74 -0.80 9.29
C SER A 147 -9.29 -0.85 9.78
N GLY A 148 -8.80 -2.01 10.21
CA GLY A 148 -7.41 -2.23 10.63
C GLY A 148 -6.36 -2.17 9.51
N PHE A 149 -6.76 -2.01 8.25
CA PHE A 149 -5.85 -1.93 7.10
C PHE A 149 -5.46 -0.49 6.73
N GLU A 150 -6.16 0.50 7.28
CA GLU A 150 -5.88 1.90 7.01
C GLU A 150 -4.46 2.30 7.43
N GLY A 151 -3.77 3.00 6.54
CA GLY A 151 -2.40 3.48 6.79
C GLY A 151 -1.31 2.40 6.86
N LYS A 152 -1.60 1.12 6.58
CA LYS A 152 -0.56 0.07 6.50
C LYS A 152 0.42 0.33 5.36
N SER A 153 1.70 0.04 5.60
CA SER A 153 2.78 0.29 4.65
C SER A 153 2.97 -0.83 3.64
N HIS A 154 2.61 -2.07 4.00
CA HIS A 154 2.77 -3.25 3.16
C HIS A 154 1.43 -4.00 3.02
N ILE A 155 1.25 -4.67 1.88
CA ILE A 155 0.10 -5.55 1.65
C ILE A 155 0.13 -6.77 2.58
N SER A 156 1.32 -7.25 2.95
CA SER A 156 1.50 -8.34 3.92
C SER A 156 0.96 -8.03 5.32
N ASP A 157 0.73 -6.76 5.66
CA ASP A 157 0.10 -6.36 6.92
C ASP A 157 -1.43 -6.54 6.92
N TRP A 158 -2.05 -6.74 5.75
CA TRP A 158 -3.49 -6.92 5.62
C TRP A 158 -3.89 -8.36 5.97
N LYS A 159 -4.28 -8.54 7.23
CA LYS A 159 -4.68 -9.83 7.80
C LYS A 159 -6.20 -10.01 7.75
N PHE A 160 -6.66 -10.92 6.89
CA PHE A 160 -8.07 -11.27 6.71
C PHE A 160 -8.50 -12.29 7.77
N ALA A 161 -9.26 -11.85 8.78
CA ALA A 161 -9.76 -12.66 9.89
C ALA A 161 -11.32 -12.64 9.96
N ILE A 162 -11.91 -13.49 10.79
CA ILE A 162 -13.38 -13.57 11.00
C ILE A 162 -13.96 -12.23 11.48
N GLU A 163 -13.33 -11.67 12.50
CA GLU A 163 -13.51 -10.31 12.99
C GLU A 163 -12.18 -9.65 12.64
N ALA A 164 -12.16 -8.68 11.72
CA ALA A 164 -10.91 -7.98 11.49
C ALA A 164 -10.53 -7.31 12.80
N ALA A 165 -9.37 -7.72 13.33
CA ALA A 165 -8.82 -7.16 14.53
C ALA A 165 -8.79 -5.64 14.35
N ALA A 166 -9.66 -4.96 15.09
CA ALA A 166 -9.46 -3.54 15.36
C ALA A 166 -8.03 -3.39 15.87
N PRO A 167 -7.31 -2.33 15.47
CA PRO A 167 -5.93 -2.13 15.87
C PRO A 167 -5.84 -2.20 17.42
N PRO A 168 -4.85 -2.92 17.99
CA PRO A 168 -4.57 -2.79 19.41
C PRO A 168 -4.02 -1.38 19.64
N GLY A 169 -4.88 -0.49 20.12
CA GLY A 169 -4.51 0.88 20.47
C GLY A 169 -5.53 1.90 20.03
N GLN A 170 -6.63 2.02 20.79
CA GLN A 170 -7.29 3.28 21.20
C GLN A 170 -8.66 2.96 21.83
N THR A 171 -8.64 2.41 23.04
CA THR A 171 -9.78 2.45 23.95
C THR A 171 -9.82 3.80 24.67
N VAL A 172 -10.74 4.65 24.22
CA VAL A 172 -11.66 5.51 25.00
C VAL A 172 -11.06 6.30 26.19
N ALA A 173 -10.78 7.59 25.96
CA ALA A 173 -10.78 8.63 27.01
C ALA A 173 -11.29 9.96 26.45
N HIS A 174 -12.52 9.96 25.95
CA HIS A 174 -13.27 11.21 25.77
C HIS A 174 -14.76 10.97 26.04
N LEU A 175 -15.07 10.62 27.29
CA LEU A 175 -16.40 10.87 27.85
C LEU A 175 -16.29 12.07 28.78
N GLN A 176 -16.40 13.22 28.16
CA GLN A 176 -17.09 14.42 28.62
C GLN A 176 -17.83 14.26 29.97
N GLN A 177 -17.21 14.72 31.06
CA GLN A 177 -17.90 15.15 32.26
C GLN A 177 -17.62 16.64 32.45
N ASN A 178 -18.39 17.46 31.73
CA ASN A 178 -18.58 18.85 32.12
C ASN A 178 -20.05 19.02 32.49
N THR A 179 -20.35 18.85 33.78
CA THR A 179 -21.59 19.36 34.36
C THR A 179 -21.23 20.00 35.69
N SER A 180 -21.27 21.32 35.73
CA SER A 180 -21.28 22.09 36.98
C SER A 180 -22.74 22.46 37.29
N PRO A 181 -23.13 22.50 38.58
CA PRO A 181 -23.58 23.78 39.13
C PRO A 181 -23.04 24.07 40.56
N ALA A 182 -22.99 25.36 40.87
CA ALA A 182 -22.45 26.08 42.05
C ALA A 182 -23.33 26.00 43.33
N PRO A 183 -23.21 26.84 44.39
CA PRO A 183 -22.08 27.51 45.11
C PRO A 183 -22.17 27.34 46.67
N SER A 184 -21.43 28.17 47.44
CA SER A 184 -21.48 28.47 48.90
C SER A 184 -20.38 27.80 49.75
N ASP A 185 -19.72 28.42 50.74
CA ASP A 185 -19.47 29.80 51.18
C ASP A 185 -18.48 29.68 52.37
N SER A 186 -17.58 30.65 52.55
CA SER A 186 -16.87 31.04 53.80
C SER A 186 -15.89 30.02 54.46
N GLY A 187 -14.68 30.36 54.92
CA GLY A 187 -14.04 31.66 55.17
C GLY A 187 -12.52 31.51 55.50
N ALA A 188 -11.88 32.67 55.57
CA ALA A 188 -10.45 33.02 55.66
C ALA A 188 -9.68 32.56 56.94
N PRO A 189 -8.42 33.00 57.22
CA PRO A 189 -7.24 33.26 56.37
C PRO A 189 -5.90 32.66 56.92
N ASN A 190 -4.96 32.47 55.98
CA ASN A 190 -3.53 32.82 56.03
C ASN A 190 -2.59 32.25 57.13
N MET A 191 -1.52 31.57 56.71
CA MET A 191 -0.17 31.84 57.22
C MET A 191 0.93 31.26 56.29
N THR A 192 1.95 32.08 56.06
CA THR A 192 3.35 31.75 55.68
C THR A 192 3.71 31.64 54.18
N ALA A 193 4.01 32.81 53.60
CA ALA A 193 5.27 33.26 52.97
C ALA A 193 6.22 32.26 52.22
N PRO A 194 6.97 32.77 51.23
CA PRO A 194 7.40 32.07 50.01
C PRO A 194 8.86 31.58 50.09
N VAL A 195 9.26 30.69 49.17
CA VAL A 195 10.60 30.66 48.53
C VAL A 195 10.65 29.53 47.47
N VAL A 196 10.79 29.97 46.21
CA VAL A 196 11.62 29.46 45.10
C VAL A 196 11.50 27.97 44.73
N HIS A 197 11.12 27.68 43.47
CA HIS A 197 11.89 26.82 42.55
C HIS A 197 11.55 27.20 41.10
N GLU A 198 12.55 27.80 40.45
CA GLU A 198 12.95 27.76 39.05
C GLU A 198 11.89 27.47 37.96
N GLU A 199 11.62 28.53 37.21
CA GLU A 199 11.20 28.51 35.81
C GLU A 199 12.43 28.16 34.95
N GLU A 200 12.58 26.90 34.56
CA GLU A 200 13.61 26.49 33.58
C GLU A 200 12.96 26.17 32.22
N ALA A 201 13.44 26.95 31.24
CA ALA A 201 13.10 26.98 29.83
C ALA A 201 13.31 25.62 29.10
N PRO A 202 12.72 25.43 27.91
CA PRO A 202 12.70 24.13 27.22
C PRO A 202 14.08 23.71 26.71
N ALA A 203 14.43 22.44 26.91
CA ALA A 203 15.65 21.84 26.40
C ALA A 203 15.67 21.80 24.86
N PRO A 204 16.86 21.97 24.22
CA PRO A 204 17.04 21.97 22.77
C PRO A 204 16.90 20.56 22.14
N PRO A 205 16.60 20.46 20.84
CA PRO A 205 16.58 19.18 20.12
C PRO A 205 17.99 18.54 20.07
N PRO A 206 18.10 17.20 20.02
CA PRO A 206 19.38 16.53 19.82
C PRO A 206 19.98 16.91 18.44
N PRO A 207 21.32 17.01 18.33
CA PRO A 207 21.97 17.46 17.11
C PRO A 207 21.82 16.45 15.98
N SER A 208 21.54 16.97 14.79
CA SER A 208 21.74 16.31 13.50
C SER A 208 23.21 15.92 13.35
N GLU A 209 23.51 14.63 13.24
CA GLU A 209 24.78 14.18 12.68
C GLU A 209 24.67 14.23 11.14
N GLU A 210 25.24 15.29 10.56
CA GLU A 210 25.63 15.34 9.14
C GLU A 210 26.88 14.47 8.88
N PRO A 211 27.12 14.06 7.62
CA PRO A 211 27.88 12.87 7.27
C PRO A 211 29.39 13.12 7.24
N ALA A 212 30.17 12.07 7.49
CA ALA A 212 31.60 12.02 7.22
C ALA A 212 32.00 10.59 6.77
N PRO A 213 33.17 10.39 6.16
CA PRO A 213 33.34 10.13 4.74
C PRO A 213 33.57 8.64 4.43
N THR A 214 33.49 8.32 3.13
CA THR A 214 33.98 7.10 2.48
C THR A 214 35.18 6.44 3.18
N ALA A 215 34.96 5.22 3.68
CA ALA A 215 36.02 4.23 3.88
C ALA A 215 35.72 3.03 2.99
N GLU A 216 36.65 2.80 2.08
CA GLU A 216 36.74 1.79 1.04
C GLU A 216 36.56 0.36 1.61
N GLN A 217 35.52 -0.36 1.18
CA GLN A 217 35.38 -1.79 1.45
C GLN A 217 36.20 -2.58 0.42
N PRO A 218 37.10 -3.50 0.82
CA PRO A 218 37.87 -4.31 -0.12
C PRO A 218 36.96 -5.28 -0.88
N PRO A 219 37.34 -5.69 -2.11
CA PRO A 219 36.52 -6.56 -2.95
C PRO A 219 36.34 -7.96 -2.34
N PRO A 220 35.20 -8.62 -2.60
CA PRO A 220 34.90 -9.97 -2.10
C PRO A 220 35.85 -11.03 -2.68
N PRO A 221 36.15 -12.11 -1.94
CA PRO A 221 37.00 -13.19 -2.43
C PRO A 221 36.34 -13.97 -3.59
N GLU A 222 37.16 -14.25 -4.59
CA GLU A 222 36.87 -15.01 -5.81
C GLU A 222 36.47 -16.47 -5.51
N PRO A 223 35.50 -17.07 -6.21
CA PRO A 223 35.13 -18.47 -5.99
C PRO A 223 36.22 -19.43 -6.51
N GLU A 224 36.76 -20.26 -5.61
CA GLU A 224 37.65 -21.38 -5.94
C GLU A 224 37.01 -22.31 -6.99
N LYS A 225 37.75 -22.57 -8.08
CA LYS A 225 37.43 -23.62 -9.05
C LYS A 225 37.75 -25.00 -8.45
N PRO A 226 36.94 -26.04 -8.71
CA PRO A 226 37.26 -27.39 -8.28
C PRO A 226 38.51 -27.91 -9.01
N ALA A 227 39.44 -28.49 -8.24
CA ALA A 227 40.60 -29.20 -8.73
C ALA A 227 40.16 -30.35 -9.66
N GLN A 228 40.77 -30.37 -10.84
CA GLN A 228 40.80 -31.55 -11.71
C GLN A 228 41.73 -32.56 -11.05
N ASN A 229 41.20 -33.71 -10.67
CA ASN A 229 42.02 -34.91 -10.45
C ASN A 229 42.18 -35.62 -11.80
N GLU A 230 43.43 -35.95 -12.11
CA GLU A 230 43.85 -36.91 -13.13
C GLU A 230 43.11 -38.25 -13.04
#